data_AF-A0A353DGT6-F1
#
_entry.id   AF-A0A353DGT6-F1
#
_cell.length_a   1.000
_cell.length_b   1.000
_cell.length_c   1.000
_cell.angle_alpha   90.00
_cell.angle_beta   90.00
_cell.angle_gamma   90.00
#
_symmetry.space_group_name_H-M   'P 1'
#
loop_
_entity.id
_entity.type
_entity.pdbx_description
1 polymer ?
#
loop_
_entity_poly.entity_id
_entity_poly.type
_entity_poly.pdbx_seq_one_letter_code
_entity_poly.pdbx_strand_id
1 'polypeptide(L)'
;VSTLSLTFEQANLDYAKHYSEILAQSGDQKSARILSKIYHDEIAHVGHGLKWLRRWKEQSQSDWDAWHKQLHFPVSPIRAKGKVAFNEEGRRLAGLDENFISSLRRYQSSRGRSPDLYYFNPDAEPAAAHPGWKAPKRLVELAADLEYAFALSIPSEDDLVLLRRLPSDQHRDFLSKKGLHFPEVGLLGDIDEIRKQRKLRDERPWGRASKELLSKKIGLELRSLIDESPIPSAICTSKEEALTFIANHPHEEWVTKPLHSSAGRGNKRLLRDSVEVPRGDFLIEPWLEKVMEFSLLYQIGRPEEGGIRCLGISRQEVSKDGQWLSSTSSPKPAVGMPVEHAQIISNQVMPCAKKKICRALKTLFEGHDYLGPLCIDSFLHLSEGELKWHPVSEVNVRWSMGRLAHQLRKRLAPDNPLTLTTCPPDEASELNHGFPLGDPDQATTRVPVIRF
;
A
#
# COMPACT_ATOMS: atom_id res chain seq x y z
N VAL A 1 38.00 -8.88 11.46
CA VAL A 1 37.60 -10.02 12.31
C VAL A 1 36.12 -9.92 12.66
N SER A 2 35.68 -8.90 13.41
CA SER A 2 34.27 -8.77 13.83
C SER A 2 33.27 -8.64 12.69
N THR A 3 33.64 -8.08 11.52
CA THR A 3 32.73 -8.01 10.36
C THR A 3 32.29 -9.39 9.89
N LEU A 4 33.21 -10.31 9.58
CA LEU A 4 32.89 -11.67 9.14
C LEU A 4 31.99 -12.37 10.16
N SER A 5 32.40 -12.31 11.43
CA SER A 5 31.74 -13.04 12.50
C SER A 5 30.37 -12.53 12.88
N LEU A 6 30.22 -11.21 12.96
CA LEU A 6 28.95 -10.60 13.32
C LEU A 6 28.02 -10.39 12.11
N THR A 7 28.49 -10.66 10.89
CA THR A 7 27.65 -10.69 9.68
C THR A 7 27.43 -12.14 9.23
N PHE A 8 28.28 -12.68 8.37
CA PHE A 8 28.05 -13.94 7.67
C PHE A 8 27.96 -15.16 8.61
N GLU A 9 28.85 -15.27 9.60
CA GLU A 9 28.81 -16.39 10.58
C GLU A 9 27.55 -16.29 11.45
N GLN A 10 27.12 -15.08 11.80
CA GLN A 10 25.87 -14.87 12.51
C GLN A 10 24.64 -15.31 11.70
N ALA A 11 24.63 -15.12 10.38
CA ALA A 11 23.55 -15.64 9.53
C ALA A 11 23.54 -17.18 9.48
N ASN A 12 24.69 -17.83 9.65
CA ASN A 12 24.78 -19.29 9.71
C ASN A 12 24.12 -19.85 10.98
N LEU A 13 23.96 -19.07 12.05
CA LEU A 13 23.13 -19.46 13.20
C LEU A 13 21.67 -19.75 12.81
N ASP A 14 21.16 -19.04 11.80
CA ASP A 14 19.81 -19.25 11.27
C ASP A 14 19.79 -20.48 10.35
N TYR A 15 20.68 -20.52 9.36
CA TYR A 15 20.71 -21.58 8.35
C TYR A 15 21.05 -22.96 8.93
N ALA A 16 22.11 -23.05 9.75
CA ALA A 16 22.59 -24.34 10.27
C ALA A 16 21.53 -25.00 11.15
N LYS A 17 20.88 -24.21 12.04
CA LYS A 17 19.79 -24.72 12.88
C LYS A 17 18.59 -25.15 12.04
N HIS A 18 18.10 -24.27 11.16
CA HIS A 18 16.92 -24.54 10.35
C HIS A 18 17.07 -25.78 9.46
N TYR A 19 18.17 -25.88 8.72
CA TYR A 19 18.38 -27.02 7.82
C TYR A 19 18.74 -28.30 8.57
N SER A 20 19.36 -28.21 9.76
CA SER A 20 19.55 -29.39 10.63
C SER A 20 18.20 -30.01 11.01
N GLU A 21 17.24 -29.19 11.43
CA GLU A 21 15.89 -29.63 11.82
C GLU A 21 15.14 -30.24 10.63
N ILE A 22 15.17 -29.60 9.46
CA ILE A 22 14.51 -30.11 8.24
C ILE A 22 15.10 -31.47 7.82
N LEU A 23 16.42 -31.62 7.80
CA LEU A 23 17.07 -32.87 7.39
C LEU A 23 16.78 -34.00 8.38
N ALA A 24 16.77 -33.70 9.69
CA ALA A 24 16.41 -34.67 10.71
C ALA A 24 14.96 -35.17 10.53
N GLN A 25 14.02 -34.25 10.30
CA GLN A 25 12.61 -34.57 10.03
C GLN A 25 12.43 -35.40 8.74
N SER A 26 13.30 -35.18 7.75
CA SER A 26 13.30 -35.92 6.48
C SER A 26 14.02 -37.28 6.56
N GLY A 27 14.56 -37.66 7.73
CA GLY A 27 15.25 -38.93 7.95
C GLY A 27 16.76 -38.92 7.67
N ASP A 28 17.34 -37.82 7.15
CA ASP A 28 18.78 -37.68 6.95
C ASP A 28 19.49 -37.23 8.24
N GLN A 29 19.61 -38.18 9.16
CA GLN A 29 20.25 -37.97 10.47
C GLN A 29 21.75 -37.68 10.34
N LYS A 30 22.41 -38.13 9.27
CA LYS A 30 23.85 -37.92 9.08
C LYS A 30 24.12 -36.45 8.77
N SER A 31 23.41 -35.88 7.81
CA SER A 31 23.58 -34.47 7.43
C SER A 31 23.08 -33.53 8.51
N ALA A 32 21.97 -33.89 9.20
CA ALA A 32 21.49 -33.12 10.35
C ALA A 32 22.55 -32.98 11.46
N ARG A 33 23.24 -34.08 11.82
CA ARG A 33 24.33 -34.03 12.81
C ARG A 33 25.50 -33.15 12.37
N ILE A 34 25.83 -33.14 11.08
CA ILE A 34 26.88 -32.26 10.53
C ILE A 34 26.47 -30.78 10.70
N LEU A 35 25.25 -30.42 10.30
CA LEU A 35 24.74 -29.06 10.45
C LEU A 35 24.60 -28.65 11.92
N SER A 36 24.20 -29.58 12.79
CA SER A 36 24.20 -29.36 14.23
C SER A 36 25.59 -29.08 14.77
N LYS A 37 26.65 -29.72 14.26
CA LYS A 37 28.02 -29.40 14.66
C LYS A 37 28.40 -28.00 14.17
N ILE A 38 28.15 -27.70 12.90
CA ILE A 38 28.39 -26.36 12.33
C ILE A 38 27.69 -25.30 13.17
N TYR A 39 26.43 -25.52 13.57
CA TYR A 39 25.69 -24.58 14.42
C TYR A 39 26.43 -24.22 15.72
N HIS A 40 27.03 -25.19 16.41
CA HIS A 40 27.81 -24.92 17.62
C HIS A 40 29.14 -24.20 17.32
N ASP A 41 29.80 -24.53 16.21
CA ASP A 41 31.00 -23.84 15.76
C ASP A 41 30.68 -22.35 15.48
N GLU A 42 29.54 -22.06 14.83
CA GLU A 42 29.12 -20.68 14.53
C GLU A 42 28.76 -19.87 15.78
N ILE A 43 28.22 -20.51 16.84
CA ILE A 43 28.03 -19.84 18.14
C ILE A 43 29.38 -19.33 18.68
N ALA A 44 30.40 -20.19 18.62
CA ALA A 44 31.75 -19.83 19.08
C ALA A 44 32.38 -18.74 18.20
N HIS A 45 32.20 -18.81 16.88
CA HIS A 45 32.72 -17.82 15.95
C HIS A 45 32.09 -16.43 16.17
N VAL A 46 30.77 -16.36 16.32
CA VAL A 46 30.05 -15.11 16.64
C VAL A 46 30.52 -14.55 17.97
N GLY A 47 30.64 -15.39 19.00
CA GLY A 47 31.16 -14.98 20.31
C GLY A 47 32.60 -14.46 20.26
N HIS A 48 33.45 -15.04 19.42
CA HIS A 48 34.80 -14.55 19.18
C HIS A 48 34.79 -13.15 18.54
N GLY A 49 33.98 -12.94 17.51
CA GLY A 49 33.81 -11.64 16.87
C GLY A 49 33.32 -10.56 17.82
N LEU A 50 32.35 -10.92 18.68
CA LEU A 50 31.79 -10.05 19.70
C LEU A 50 32.83 -9.65 20.76
N LYS A 51 33.66 -10.59 21.21
CA LYS A 51 34.76 -10.31 22.15
C LYS A 51 35.70 -9.24 21.62
N TRP A 52 36.09 -9.30 20.34
CA TRP A 52 36.95 -8.29 19.72
C TRP A 52 36.24 -6.96 19.49
N LEU A 53 34.95 -6.98 19.12
CA LEU A 53 34.15 -5.76 19.00
C LEU A 53 34.15 -5.01 20.34
N ARG A 54 33.83 -5.71 21.44
CA ARG A 54 33.79 -5.12 22.79
C ARG A 54 35.14 -4.61 23.26
N ARG A 55 36.25 -5.20 22.80
CA ARG A 55 37.61 -4.75 23.13
C ARG A 55 37.99 -3.43 22.46
N TRP A 56 37.45 -3.16 21.27
CA TRP A 56 37.86 -2.02 20.44
C TRP A 56 36.80 -0.92 20.30
N LYS A 57 35.53 -1.20 20.63
CA LYS A 57 34.49 -0.18 20.65
C LYS A 57 34.77 0.85 21.74
N GLU A 58 34.23 2.05 21.54
CA GLU A 58 34.17 3.06 22.60
C GLU A 58 33.27 2.56 23.74
N GLN A 59 33.65 2.80 24.99
CA GLN A 59 32.95 2.24 26.16
C GLN A 59 31.48 2.69 26.25
N SER A 60 31.16 3.88 25.72
CA SER A 60 29.82 4.45 25.68
C SER A 60 28.93 3.91 24.56
N GLN A 61 29.49 3.23 23.55
CA GLN A 61 28.73 2.70 22.42
C GLN A 61 28.08 1.35 22.77
N SER A 62 26.85 1.15 22.32
CA SER A 62 26.23 -0.17 22.34
C SER A 62 26.95 -1.13 21.38
N ASP A 63 26.82 -2.44 21.61
CA ASP A 63 27.40 -3.44 20.69
C ASP A 63 26.81 -3.31 19.29
N TRP A 64 25.51 -3.00 19.20
CA TRP A 64 24.81 -2.78 17.94
C TRP A 64 25.39 -1.58 17.19
N ASP A 65 25.49 -0.42 17.83
CA ASP A 65 25.94 0.81 17.18
C ASP A 65 27.40 0.70 16.73
N ALA A 66 28.26 0.14 17.60
CA ALA A 66 29.67 -0.06 17.30
C ALA A 66 29.87 -0.96 16.08
N TRP A 67 29.08 -2.03 15.96
CA TRP A 67 29.14 -2.93 14.82
C TRP A 67 28.52 -2.31 13.56
N HIS A 68 27.32 -1.74 13.67
CA HIS A 68 26.58 -1.18 12.54
C HIS A 68 27.37 -0.06 11.86
N LYS A 69 28.01 0.83 12.65
CA LYS A 69 28.87 1.91 12.15
C LYS A 69 30.07 1.42 11.32
N GLN A 70 30.56 0.20 11.56
CA GLN A 70 31.70 -0.36 10.83
C GLN A 70 31.30 -1.00 9.49
N LEU A 71 30.01 -1.19 9.24
CA LEU A 71 29.52 -1.79 8.01
C LEU A 71 29.40 -0.73 6.92
N HIS A 72 30.03 -1.01 5.78
CA HIS A 72 30.01 -0.14 4.61
C HIS A 72 29.46 -0.93 3.42
N PHE A 73 28.78 -0.23 2.50
CA PHE A 73 28.26 -0.83 1.28
C PHE A 73 29.36 -1.66 0.56
N PRO A 74 29.05 -2.90 0.10
CA PRO A 74 27.72 -3.51 -0.03
C PRO A 74 27.27 -4.36 1.17
N VAL A 75 27.97 -4.29 2.31
CA VAL A 75 27.63 -5.06 3.51
C VAL A 75 26.79 -4.21 4.45
N SER A 76 25.66 -4.76 4.90
CA SER A 76 24.76 -4.13 5.89
C SER A 76 24.27 -5.20 6.87
N PRO A 77 23.67 -4.81 8.01
CA PRO A 77 23.21 -5.75 9.03
C PRO A 77 22.30 -6.88 8.52
N ILE A 78 21.58 -6.66 7.41
CA ILE A 78 20.71 -7.69 6.82
C ILE A 78 21.48 -8.97 6.41
N ARG A 79 22.81 -8.87 6.21
CA ARG A 79 23.69 -10.01 5.93
C ARG A 79 23.95 -10.88 7.14
N ALA A 80 23.62 -10.42 8.36
CA ALA A 80 23.64 -11.19 9.58
C ALA A 80 22.37 -12.02 9.83
N LYS A 81 21.41 -11.97 8.88
CA LYS A 81 20.13 -12.70 8.93
C LYS A 81 20.03 -13.70 7.79
N GLY A 82 19.70 -14.95 8.13
CA GLY A 82 19.25 -15.93 7.16
C GLY A 82 17.91 -15.53 6.50
N LYS A 83 17.59 -16.16 5.38
CA LYS A 83 16.25 -16.11 4.75
C LYS A 83 15.29 -17.17 5.32
N VAL A 84 15.54 -17.58 6.56
CA VAL A 84 14.82 -18.61 7.31
C VAL A 84 14.49 -18.06 8.70
N ALA A 85 13.96 -18.89 9.60
CA ALA A 85 13.62 -18.46 10.96
C ALA A 85 14.81 -17.80 11.67
N PHE A 86 14.57 -16.64 12.29
CA PHE A 86 15.60 -15.89 13.02
C PHE A 86 15.90 -16.54 14.37
N ASN A 87 17.12 -17.04 14.55
CA ASN A 87 17.55 -17.77 15.72
C ASN A 87 18.05 -16.83 16.83
N GLU A 88 17.12 -16.33 17.65
CA GLU A 88 17.46 -15.52 18.82
C GLU A 88 18.30 -16.30 19.84
N GLU A 89 17.97 -17.57 20.07
CA GLU A 89 18.63 -18.39 21.08
C GLU A 89 20.11 -18.61 20.77
N GLY A 90 20.46 -18.93 19.52
CA GLY A 90 21.85 -19.06 19.11
C GLY A 90 22.65 -17.76 19.30
N ARG A 91 21.99 -16.60 19.13
CA ARG A 91 22.61 -15.29 19.35
C ARG A 91 22.83 -15.00 20.84
N ARG A 92 21.89 -15.38 21.71
CA ARG A 92 22.05 -15.32 23.18
C ARG A 92 23.20 -16.21 23.65
N LEU A 93 23.28 -17.44 23.15
CA LEU A 93 24.38 -18.37 23.45
C LEU A 93 25.74 -17.84 22.98
N ALA A 94 25.79 -17.08 21.88
CA ALA A 94 27.00 -16.41 21.42
C ALA A 94 27.37 -15.17 22.25
N GLY A 95 26.51 -14.75 23.20
CA GLY A 95 26.73 -13.64 24.13
C GLY A 95 26.24 -12.27 23.64
N LEU A 96 25.47 -12.23 22.55
CA LEU A 96 24.82 -11.00 22.07
C LEU A 96 23.72 -10.57 23.06
N ASP A 97 23.65 -9.27 23.34
CA ASP A 97 22.62 -8.72 24.23
C ASP A 97 21.26 -8.57 23.54
N GLU A 98 20.19 -8.41 24.32
CA GLU A 98 18.83 -8.28 23.79
C GLU A 98 18.64 -7.04 22.92
N ASN A 99 19.41 -5.98 23.15
CA ASN A 99 19.37 -4.79 22.29
C ASN A 99 19.89 -5.11 20.89
N PHE A 100 21.01 -5.82 20.78
CA PHE A 100 21.57 -6.27 19.51
C PHE A 100 20.62 -7.23 18.81
N ILE A 101 20.10 -8.22 19.53
CA ILE A 101 19.21 -9.25 18.96
C ILE A 101 17.93 -8.61 18.44
N SER A 102 17.27 -7.76 19.24
CA SER A 102 16.04 -7.09 18.82
C SER A 102 16.26 -6.10 17.69
N SER A 103 17.35 -5.32 17.72
CA SER A 103 17.71 -4.38 16.65
C SER A 103 17.96 -5.09 15.34
N LEU A 104 18.71 -6.21 15.37
CA LEU A 104 18.93 -7.03 14.19
C LEU A 104 17.64 -7.65 13.68
N ARG A 105 16.82 -8.25 14.57
CA ARG A 105 15.54 -8.86 14.20
C ARG A 105 14.69 -7.90 13.41
N ARG A 106 14.55 -6.66 13.91
CA ARG A 106 13.77 -5.57 13.32
C ARG A 106 14.40 -5.01 12.05
N TYR A 107 15.72 -5.04 11.90
CA TYR A 107 16.43 -4.46 10.77
C TYR A 107 16.05 -5.11 9.44
N GLN A 108 15.76 -4.27 8.46
CA GLN A 108 15.46 -4.64 7.08
C GLN A 108 16.17 -3.69 6.13
N SER A 109 16.76 -4.25 5.08
CA SER A 109 17.29 -3.50 3.93
C SER A 109 17.49 -4.46 2.75
N SER A 110 17.68 -3.91 1.56
CA SER A 110 17.96 -4.73 0.40
C SER A 110 19.26 -5.54 0.55
N ARG A 111 19.20 -6.83 0.20
CA ARG A 111 20.36 -7.74 0.12
C ARG A 111 21.18 -7.62 -1.17
N GLY A 112 21.08 -6.53 -1.92
CA GLY A 112 21.98 -6.24 -3.04
C GLY A 112 21.32 -5.69 -4.30
N ARG A 113 19.98 -5.74 -4.41
CA ARG A 113 19.27 -5.00 -5.46
C ARG A 113 19.13 -3.53 -5.07
N SER A 114 19.06 -2.61 -6.02
CA SER A 114 18.60 -1.26 -5.70
C SER A 114 17.13 -1.32 -5.26
N PRO A 115 16.75 -0.71 -4.12
CA PRO A 115 15.38 -0.67 -3.65
C PRO A 115 14.55 0.26 -4.53
N ASP A 116 13.26 -0.01 -4.65
CA ASP A 116 12.31 1.03 -5.04
C ASP A 116 12.02 1.91 -3.81
N LEU A 117 11.83 3.20 -4.04
CA LEU A 117 11.50 4.18 -3.00
C LEU A 117 9.99 4.44 -2.97
N TYR A 118 9.35 4.24 -1.83
CA TYR A 118 7.93 4.49 -1.63
C TYR A 118 7.71 5.60 -0.60
N TYR A 119 6.68 6.41 -0.80
CA TYR A 119 6.22 7.38 0.19
C TYR A 119 4.75 7.75 -0.05
N PHE A 120 4.04 8.12 1.02
CA PHE A 120 2.62 8.41 0.97
C PHE A 120 2.35 9.92 0.79
N ASN A 121 1.95 10.29 -0.42
CA ASN A 121 1.48 11.63 -0.79
C ASN A 121 -0.01 11.59 -1.20
N PRO A 122 -0.95 11.51 -0.23
CA PRO A 122 -2.38 11.37 -0.51
C PRO A 122 -3.04 12.59 -1.16
N ASP A 123 -2.31 13.69 -1.27
CA ASP A 123 -2.69 14.95 -1.89
C ASP A 123 -2.05 15.15 -3.27
N ALA A 124 -1.69 14.05 -3.96
CA ALA A 124 -1.09 14.09 -5.28
C ALA A 124 -1.93 14.86 -6.32
N GLU A 125 -3.26 14.74 -6.27
CA GLU A 125 -4.19 15.42 -7.17
C GLU A 125 -4.17 16.94 -6.99
N PRO A 126 -4.45 17.51 -5.80
CA PRO A 126 -4.36 18.95 -5.61
C PRO A 126 -2.93 19.49 -5.77
N ALA A 127 -1.90 18.71 -5.43
CA ALA A 127 -0.51 19.09 -5.67
C ALA A 127 -0.16 19.16 -7.17
N ALA A 128 -0.73 18.27 -8.00
CA ALA A 128 -0.59 18.35 -9.44
C ALA A 128 -1.30 19.59 -10.00
N ALA A 129 -2.49 19.93 -9.50
CA ALA A 129 -3.26 21.08 -9.96
C ALA A 129 -2.62 22.42 -9.58
N HIS A 130 -2.10 22.53 -8.35
CA HIS A 130 -1.65 23.78 -7.76
C HIS A 130 -0.16 23.72 -7.39
N PRO A 131 0.73 24.31 -8.21
CA PRO A 131 2.15 24.42 -7.86
C PRO A 131 2.34 25.07 -6.49
N GLY A 132 3.16 24.44 -5.63
CA GLY A 132 3.40 24.93 -4.27
C GLY A 132 2.27 24.61 -3.26
N TRP A 133 1.32 23.73 -3.62
CA TRP A 133 0.33 23.21 -2.69
C TRP A 133 0.97 22.73 -1.38
N LYS A 134 0.38 23.14 -0.26
CA LYS A 134 0.73 22.67 1.07
C LYS A 134 -0.52 22.16 1.76
N ALA A 135 -0.50 20.90 2.16
CA ALA A 135 -1.59 20.33 2.93
C ALA A 135 -1.73 21.06 4.29
N PRO A 136 -2.97 21.38 4.74
CA PRO A 136 -3.22 21.82 6.09
C PRO A 136 -2.72 20.81 7.12
N LYS A 137 -2.31 21.28 8.32
CA LYS A 137 -1.75 20.44 9.39
C LYS A 137 -2.57 19.17 9.66
N ARG A 138 -3.90 19.30 9.77
CA ARG A 138 -4.81 18.16 10.01
C ARG A 138 -4.70 17.06 8.93
N LEU A 139 -4.49 17.42 7.67
CA LEU A 139 -4.30 16.44 6.60
C LEU A 139 -2.90 15.82 6.63
N VAL A 140 -1.88 16.57 7.06
CA VAL A 140 -0.52 16.04 7.25
C VAL A 140 -0.51 14.99 8.36
N GLU A 141 -1.18 15.27 9.49
CA GLU A 141 -1.36 14.34 10.61
C GLU A 141 -2.10 13.08 10.18
N LEU A 142 -3.24 13.23 9.49
CA LEU A 142 -3.98 12.09 8.94
C LEU A 142 -3.14 11.30 7.92
N ALA A 143 -2.33 11.96 7.10
CA ALA A 143 -1.44 11.26 6.17
C ALA A 143 -0.38 10.44 6.92
N ALA A 144 0.23 11.02 7.95
CA ALA A 144 1.21 10.33 8.79
C ALA A 144 0.61 9.14 9.55
N ASP A 145 -0.67 9.19 9.91
CA ASP A 145 -1.39 8.09 10.54
C ASP A 145 -1.63 6.93 9.56
N LEU A 146 -1.98 7.22 8.31
CA LEU A 146 -2.33 6.23 7.30
C LEU A 146 -1.13 5.61 6.57
N GLU A 147 0.04 6.23 6.66
CA GLU A 147 1.31 5.78 6.06
C GLU A 147 1.66 4.32 6.40
N TYR A 148 1.30 3.87 7.59
CA TYR A 148 1.60 2.52 8.07
C TYR A 148 0.90 1.47 7.21
N ALA A 149 -0.37 1.68 6.87
CA ALA A 149 -1.10 0.78 5.99
C ALA A 149 -0.49 0.74 4.59
N PHE A 150 -0.02 1.89 4.07
CA PHE A 150 0.67 1.96 2.79
C PHE A 150 1.99 1.19 2.83
N ALA A 151 2.83 1.44 3.83
CA ALA A 151 4.12 0.82 4.02
C ALA A 151 4.04 -0.70 4.15
N LEU A 152 3.10 -1.20 4.96
CA LEU A 152 2.84 -2.64 5.16
C LEU A 152 2.21 -3.30 3.92
N SER A 153 1.74 -2.52 2.95
CA SER A 153 1.18 -3.01 1.68
C SER A 153 2.22 -3.10 0.55
N ILE A 154 3.41 -2.53 0.71
CA ILE A 154 4.48 -2.52 -0.31
C ILE A 154 4.90 -3.94 -0.69
N PRO A 155 5.08 -4.29 -1.98
CA PRO A 155 5.28 -5.68 -2.42
C PRO A 155 6.46 -6.44 -1.81
N SER A 156 7.56 -5.76 -1.48
CA SER A 156 8.81 -6.38 -1.05
C SER A 156 9.39 -5.71 0.19
N GLU A 157 9.94 -6.52 1.10
CA GLU A 157 10.68 -6.04 2.28
C GLU A 157 12.07 -5.47 1.94
N ASP A 158 12.65 -5.87 0.79
CA ASP A 158 13.90 -5.29 0.27
C ASP A 158 13.73 -3.86 -0.32
N ASP A 159 12.53 -3.27 -0.29
CA ASP A 159 12.29 -1.89 -0.73
C ASP A 159 12.43 -0.88 0.43
N LEU A 160 12.50 0.40 0.10
CA LEU A 160 12.59 1.50 1.06
C LEU A 160 11.28 2.27 1.08
N VAL A 161 10.72 2.48 2.27
CA VAL A 161 9.57 3.35 2.49
C VAL A 161 9.92 4.49 3.42
N LEU A 162 9.51 5.70 3.05
CA LEU A 162 9.68 6.88 3.88
C LEU A 162 8.38 7.24 4.60
N LEU A 163 8.52 7.52 5.88
CA LEU A 163 7.42 7.81 6.80
C LEU A 163 7.68 9.15 7.49
N ARG A 164 6.62 9.90 7.78
CA ARG A 164 6.69 11.13 8.58
C ARG A 164 7.04 10.83 10.04
N ARG A 165 6.63 9.67 10.54
CA ARG A 165 6.98 9.15 11.88
C ARG A 165 7.44 7.70 11.75
N LEU A 166 8.59 7.38 12.33
CA LEU A 166 9.07 6.01 12.37
C LEU A 166 8.24 5.20 13.37
N PRO A 167 7.89 3.94 13.04
CA PRO A 167 7.17 3.06 13.95
C PRO A 167 8.00 2.79 15.19
N SER A 168 7.36 2.83 16.37
CA SER A 168 8.03 2.43 17.61
C SER A 168 8.46 0.97 17.56
N ASP A 169 9.50 0.63 18.31
CA ASP A 169 9.99 -0.75 18.36
C ASP A 169 8.96 -1.72 18.92
N GLN A 170 8.19 -1.27 19.91
CA GLN A 170 7.07 -2.01 20.47
C GLN A 170 6.01 -2.32 19.40
N HIS A 171 5.65 -1.35 18.57
CA HIS A 171 4.66 -1.56 17.53
C HIS A 171 5.18 -2.45 16.40
N ARG A 172 6.45 -2.31 16.01
CA ARG A 172 7.10 -3.21 15.04
C ARG A 172 7.08 -4.65 15.52
N ASP A 173 7.35 -4.87 16.81
CA ASP A 173 7.32 -6.20 17.42
C ASP A 173 5.91 -6.77 17.53
N PHE A 174 4.93 -5.92 17.83
CA PHE A 174 3.51 -6.29 17.79
C PHE A 174 3.09 -6.78 16.40
N LEU A 175 3.39 -6.01 15.34
CA LEU A 175 3.06 -6.37 13.96
C LEU A 175 3.82 -7.62 13.49
N SER A 176 5.08 -7.76 13.88
CA SER A 176 5.91 -8.94 13.58
C SER A 176 5.25 -10.22 14.10
N LYS A 177 4.66 -10.21 15.31
CA LYS A 177 3.93 -11.36 15.86
C LYS A 177 2.64 -11.70 15.08
N LYS A 178 2.14 -10.77 14.28
CA LYS A 178 0.99 -10.95 13.38
C LYS A 178 1.41 -11.33 11.95
N GLY A 179 2.69 -11.56 11.69
CA GLY A 179 3.21 -11.88 10.36
C GLY A 179 3.33 -10.67 9.42
N LEU A 180 3.38 -9.46 9.97
CA LEU A 180 3.62 -8.24 9.21
C LEU A 180 4.98 -7.64 9.56
N HIS A 181 5.76 -7.34 8.53
CA HIS A 181 7.03 -6.64 8.66
C HIS A 181 7.02 -5.40 7.77
N PHE A 182 7.57 -4.32 8.28
CA PHE A 182 7.91 -3.18 7.44
C PHE A 182 9.07 -3.56 6.51
N PRO A 183 9.11 -3.00 5.29
CA PRO A 183 10.35 -2.88 4.53
C PRO A 183 11.41 -2.05 5.26
N GLU A 184 12.51 -1.70 4.59
CA GLU A 184 13.42 -0.68 5.11
C GLU A 184 12.62 0.63 5.32
N VAL A 185 12.74 1.24 6.51
CA VAL A 185 12.04 2.48 6.86
C VAL A 185 13.03 3.63 7.00
N GLY A 186 12.65 4.80 6.50
CA GLY A 186 13.37 6.07 6.69
C GLY A 186 12.41 7.22 6.97
N LEU A 187 12.96 8.38 7.38
CA LEU A 187 12.14 9.58 7.56
C LEU A 187 11.85 10.24 6.20
N LEU A 188 10.61 10.67 6.00
CA LEU A 188 10.20 11.40 4.80
C LEU A 188 10.89 12.76 4.66
N GLY A 189 11.26 13.37 5.78
CA GLY A 189 12.07 14.60 5.79
C GLY A 189 13.43 14.46 5.10
N ASP A 190 13.96 13.23 5.03
CA ASP A 190 15.29 12.95 4.50
C ASP A 190 15.26 12.57 3.01
N ILE A 191 14.11 12.69 2.33
CA ILE A 191 13.93 12.21 0.96
C ILE A 191 14.97 12.76 -0.02
N ASP A 192 15.35 14.03 0.11
CA ASP A 192 16.33 14.67 -0.78
C ASP A 192 17.76 14.19 -0.50
N GLU A 193 18.09 13.86 0.75
CA GLU A 193 19.36 13.25 1.11
C GLU A 193 19.44 11.81 0.58
N ILE A 194 18.37 11.04 0.76
CA ILE A 194 18.26 9.67 0.27
C ILE A 194 18.43 9.61 -1.25
N ARG A 195 17.77 10.51 -2.00
CA ARG A 195 17.93 10.61 -3.46
C ARG A 195 19.37 10.88 -3.89
N LYS A 196 20.14 11.63 -3.10
CA LYS A 196 21.55 11.97 -3.39
C LYS A 196 22.50 10.83 -3.05
N GLN A 197 22.27 10.12 -1.95
CA GLN A 197 23.24 9.17 -1.39
C GLN A 197 22.94 7.70 -1.73
N ARG A 198 21.68 7.35 -1.97
CA ARG A 198 21.26 5.95 -2.17
C ARG A 198 21.00 5.69 -3.66
N LYS A 199 21.54 4.59 -4.16
CA LYS A 199 21.21 4.09 -5.49
C LYS A 199 19.84 3.42 -5.50
N LEU A 200 18.81 4.17 -5.90
CA LEU A 200 17.43 3.71 -6.05
C LEU A 200 17.20 3.07 -7.43
N ARG A 201 16.26 2.13 -7.51
CA ARG A 201 15.85 1.54 -8.80
C ARG A 201 14.77 2.38 -9.47
N ASP A 202 13.74 2.77 -8.72
CA ASP A 202 12.64 3.62 -9.18
C ASP A 202 11.96 4.28 -7.97
N GLU A 203 11.21 5.36 -8.21
CA GLU A 203 10.36 6.00 -7.20
C GLU A 203 8.88 5.62 -7.43
N ARG A 204 8.24 5.07 -6.41
CA ARG A 204 6.87 4.57 -6.46
C ARG A 204 6.03 5.23 -5.35
N PRO A 205 5.78 6.54 -5.45
CA PRO A 205 4.90 7.23 -4.51
C PRO A 205 3.48 6.66 -4.53
N TRP A 206 2.67 7.06 -3.54
CA TRP A 206 1.22 6.80 -3.55
C TRP A 206 0.62 7.23 -4.89
N GLY A 207 0.89 8.45 -5.36
CA GLY A 207 0.55 8.91 -6.70
C GLY A 207 1.64 9.80 -7.30
N ARG A 208 1.97 9.61 -8.58
CA ARG A 208 2.88 10.50 -9.32
C ARG A 208 2.11 11.76 -9.70
N ALA A 209 2.68 12.93 -9.42
CA ALA A 209 2.03 14.20 -9.76
C ALA A 209 1.93 14.33 -11.29
N SER A 210 0.71 14.25 -11.82
CA SER A 210 0.41 14.45 -13.24
C SER A 210 -0.94 15.15 -13.37
N LYS A 211 -0.96 16.35 -13.95
CA LYS A 211 -2.20 17.10 -14.18
C LYS A 211 -3.17 16.37 -15.10
N GLU A 212 -2.63 15.58 -16.03
CA GLU A 212 -3.42 14.83 -17.00
C GLU A 212 -3.96 13.55 -16.36
N LEU A 213 -3.08 12.69 -15.86
CA LEU A 213 -3.44 11.35 -15.37
C LEU A 213 -4.21 11.38 -14.04
N LEU A 214 -4.13 12.47 -13.28
CA LEU A 214 -4.90 12.67 -12.04
C LEU A 214 -6.15 13.54 -12.23
N SER A 215 -6.51 13.86 -13.46
CA SER A 215 -7.73 14.60 -13.77
C SER A 215 -8.92 13.66 -13.97
N LYS A 216 -10.11 14.08 -13.57
CA LYS A 216 -11.37 13.37 -13.90
C LYS A 216 -11.64 13.23 -15.40
N LYS A 217 -10.94 13.99 -16.26
CA LYS A 217 -10.99 13.86 -17.73
C LYS A 217 -10.64 12.44 -18.20
N ILE A 218 -9.63 11.82 -17.61
CA ILE A 218 -9.22 10.46 -17.99
C ILE A 218 -10.32 9.41 -17.72
N GLY A 219 -11.18 9.66 -16.73
CA GLY A 219 -12.35 8.83 -16.46
C GLY A 219 -13.42 8.94 -17.55
N LEU A 220 -13.64 10.13 -18.10
CA LEU A 220 -14.55 10.33 -19.23
C LEU A 220 -14.02 9.68 -20.50
N GLU A 221 -12.73 9.85 -20.79
CA GLU A 221 -12.08 9.22 -21.95
C GLU A 221 -12.13 7.69 -21.86
N LEU A 222 -11.89 7.12 -20.68
CA LEU A 222 -12.04 5.69 -20.50
C LEU A 222 -13.50 5.25 -20.71
N ARG A 223 -14.47 6.03 -20.20
CA ARG A 223 -15.90 5.74 -20.34
C ARG A 223 -16.32 5.72 -21.81
N SER A 224 -15.88 6.69 -22.62
CA SER A 224 -16.21 6.75 -24.05
C SER A 224 -15.61 5.58 -24.87
N LEU A 225 -14.53 4.97 -24.40
CA LEU A 225 -13.92 3.79 -25.03
C LEU A 225 -14.64 2.46 -24.71
N ILE A 226 -15.46 2.42 -23.66
CA ILE A 226 -16.07 1.16 -23.17
C ILE A 226 -17.59 1.16 -23.14
N ASP A 227 -18.22 2.32 -23.03
CA ASP A 227 -19.66 2.44 -22.89
C ASP A 227 -20.25 2.91 -24.21
N GLU A 228 -21.17 2.11 -24.75
CA GLU A 228 -21.84 2.41 -26.03
C GLU A 228 -22.96 3.43 -25.86
N SER A 229 -23.48 3.59 -24.64
CA SER A 229 -24.49 4.57 -24.29
C SER A 229 -24.20 5.13 -22.89
N PRO A 230 -23.10 5.90 -22.74
CA PRO A 230 -22.72 6.44 -21.45
C PRO A 230 -23.80 7.40 -20.93
N ILE A 231 -23.91 7.47 -19.60
CA ILE A 231 -24.71 8.52 -18.98
C ILE A 231 -24.24 9.89 -19.47
N PRO A 232 -25.15 10.88 -19.62
CA PRO A 232 -24.77 12.24 -19.96
C PRO A 232 -23.64 12.74 -19.06
N SER A 233 -22.53 13.18 -19.64
CA SER A 233 -21.46 13.79 -18.85
C SER A 233 -20.70 14.82 -19.66
N ALA A 234 -20.28 15.90 -19.00
CA ALA A 234 -19.51 16.96 -19.65
C ALA A 234 -18.49 17.57 -18.70
N ILE A 235 -17.41 18.11 -19.28
CA ILE A 235 -16.53 19.05 -18.59
C ILE A 235 -17.06 20.44 -18.88
N CYS A 236 -17.40 21.18 -17.83
CA CYS A 236 -17.84 22.57 -17.93
C CYS A 236 -16.76 23.49 -17.33
N THR A 237 -16.55 24.62 -17.99
CA THR A 237 -15.64 25.69 -17.57
C THR A 237 -16.38 26.87 -16.93
N SER A 238 -17.70 26.93 -17.14
CA SER A 238 -18.57 27.98 -16.66
C SER A 238 -19.91 27.45 -16.15
N LYS A 239 -20.62 28.31 -15.42
CA LYS A 239 -21.98 28.02 -14.95
C LYS A 239 -22.96 27.93 -16.11
N GLU A 240 -22.80 28.79 -17.12
CA GLU A 240 -23.64 28.90 -18.29
C GLU A 240 -23.57 27.62 -19.14
N GLU A 241 -22.37 27.06 -19.31
CA GLU A 241 -22.17 25.75 -19.95
C GLU A 241 -22.86 24.63 -19.18
N ALA A 242 -22.75 24.61 -17.85
CA ALA A 242 -23.39 23.59 -17.02
C ALA A 242 -24.92 23.68 -17.09
N LEU A 243 -25.51 24.88 -17.01
CA LEU A 243 -26.95 25.08 -17.15
C LEU A 243 -27.46 24.67 -18.54
N THR A 244 -26.71 25.00 -19.60
CA THR A 244 -27.03 24.57 -20.97
C THR A 244 -26.99 23.05 -21.08
N PHE A 245 -25.98 22.42 -20.49
CA PHE A 245 -25.85 20.97 -20.47
C PHE A 245 -27.01 20.31 -19.72
N ILE A 246 -27.37 20.81 -18.53
CA ILE A 246 -28.51 20.34 -17.75
C ILE A 246 -29.83 20.47 -18.54
N ALA A 247 -30.06 21.62 -19.19
CA ALA A 247 -31.29 21.88 -19.94
C ALA A 247 -31.52 20.86 -21.07
N ASN A 248 -30.45 20.36 -21.68
CA ASN A 248 -30.49 19.41 -22.79
C ASN A 248 -30.72 17.95 -22.37
N HIS A 249 -30.81 17.65 -21.08
CA HIS A 249 -30.95 16.28 -20.57
C HIS A 249 -32.13 16.13 -19.61
N PRO A 250 -32.74 14.94 -19.50
CA PRO A 250 -33.98 14.76 -18.75
C PRO A 250 -33.79 14.62 -17.22
N HIS A 251 -32.56 14.61 -16.72
CA HIS A 251 -32.29 14.35 -15.30
C HIS A 251 -32.60 15.56 -14.40
N GLU A 252 -33.24 15.29 -13.26
CA GLU A 252 -33.57 16.31 -12.25
C GLU A 252 -32.43 16.57 -11.27
N GLU A 253 -31.56 15.59 -11.07
CA GLU A 253 -30.48 15.65 -10.10
C GLU A 253 -29.13 15.39 -10.74
N TRP A 254 -28.14 16.17 -10.31
CA TRP A 254 -26.82 16.23 -10.91
C TRP A 254 -25.75 16.21 -9.82
N VAL A 255 -24.54 15.80 -10.18
CA VAL A 255 -23.34 15.95 -9.37
C VAL A 255 -22.29 16.72 -10.15
N THR A 256 -21.65 17.67 -9.49
CA THR A 256 -20.44 18.33 -9.98
C THR A 256 -19.23 17.85 -9.21
N LYS A 257 -18.11 17.70 -9.91
CA LYS A 257 -16.86 17.18 -9.35
C LYS A 257 -15.67 18.02 -9.86
N PRO A 258 -14.89 18.67 -9.00
CA PRO A 258 -13.67 19.37 -9.42
C PRO A 258 -12.67 18.39 -10.07
N LEU A 259 -12.00 18.80 -11.15
CA LEU A 259 -11.18 17.87 -11.93
C LEU A 259 -10.04 17.20 -11.16
N HIS A 260 -9.42 17.92 -10.22
CA HIS A 260 -8.26 17.46 -9.45
C HIS A 260 -8.53 17.36 -7.94
N SER A 261 -9.77 17.06 -7.56
CA SER A 261 -10.11 16.75 -6.16
C SER A 261 -9.89 15.27 -5.82
N SER A 262 -9.65 14.99 -4.53
CA SER A 262 -9.55 13.63 -3.97
C SER A 262 -10.54 13.42 -2.82
N ALA A 263 -10.87 12.14 -2.55
CA ALA A 263 -11.73 11.72 -1.44
C ALA A 263 -13.08 12.46 -1.35
N GLY A 264 -13.76 12.62 -2.50
CA GLY A 264 -15.06 13.29 -2.59
C GLY A 264 -15.06 14.80 -2.35
N ARG A 265 -13.90 15.41 -2.06
CA ARG A 265 -13.81 16.82 -1.69
C ARG A 265 -14.30 17.73 -2.82
N GLY A 266 -15.21 18.63 -2.47
CA GLY A 266 -15.74 19.62 -3.40
C GLY A 266 -16.78 19.07 -4.37
N ASN A 267 -17.14 17.78 -4.27
CA ASN A 267 -18.29 17.26 -4.99
C ASN A 267 -19.56 17.91 -4.46
N LYS A 268 -20.46 18.34 -5.34
CA LYS A 268 -21.75 18.93 -4.96
C LYS A 268 -22.89 18.29 -5.73
N ARG A 269 -23.93 17.88 -5.00
CA ARG A 269 -25.22 17.51 -5.58
C ARG A 269 -26.01 18.77 -5.91
N LEU A 270 -26.63 18.79 -7.08
CA LEU A 270 -27.40 19.91 -7.61
C LEU A 270 -28.76 19.41 -8.10
N LEU A 271 -29.78 20.24 -7.94
CA LEU A 271 -31.05 20.09 -8.66
C LEU A 271 -30.94 20.79 -10.01
N ARG A 272 -31.80 20.43 -10.95
CA ARG A 272 -31.86 20.98 -12.32
C ARG A 272 -31.81 22.51 -12.37
N ASP A 273 -32.55 23.16 -11.48
CA ASP A 273 -32.66 24.63 -11.42
C ASP A 273 -31.62 25.30 -10.50
N SER A 274 -30.64 24.53 -10.01
CA SER A 274 -29.60 25.05 -9.11
C SER A 274 -28.59 25.92 -9.85
N VAL A 275 -28.14 26.97 -9.18
CA VAL A 275 -27.22 27.98 -9.73
C VAL A 275 -25.79 27.88 -9.19
N GLU A 276 -25.52 26.97 -8.26
CA GLU A 276 -24.23 26.90 -7.57
C GLU A 276 -23.31 25.84 -8.18
N VAL A 277 -22.26 26.26 -8.89
CA VAL A 277 -21.25 25.37 -9.46
C VAL A 277 -19.87 25.58 -8.81
N PRO A 278 -18.96 24.59 -8.88
CA PRO A 278 -17.58 24.77 -8.43
C PRO A 278 -16.85 25.90 -9.16
N ARG A 279 -15.78 26.43 -8.56
CA ARG A 279 -14.86 27.35 -9.25
C ARG A 279 -13.87 26.55 -10.11
N GLY A 280 -13.57 27.06 -11.32
CA GLY A 280 -12.70 26.40 -12.30
C GLY A 280 -13.41 25.26 -13.02
N ASP A 281 -12.68 24.51 -13.85
CA ASP A 281 -13.23 23.38 -14.60
C ASP A 281 -13.78 22.29 -13.66
N PHE A 282 -14.92 21.71 -14.02
CA PHE A 282 -15.52 20.59 -13.30
C PHE A 282 -16.21 19.61 -14.25
N LEU A 283 -16.30 18.35 -13.81
CA LEU A 283 -17.14 17.34 -14.41
C LEU A 283 -18.57 17.51 -13.87
N ILE A 284 -19.57 17.46 -14.76
CA ILE A 284 -20.98 17.32 -14.43
C ILE A 284 -21.53 16.01 -14.99
N GLU A 285 -22.31 15.29 -14.19
CA GLU A 285 -23.01 14.05 -14.58
C GLU A 285 -24.27 13.84 -13.71
N PRO A 286 -25.25 13.03 -14.12
CA PRO A 286 -26.43 12.75 -13.33
C PRO A 286 -26.11 12.19 -11.94
N TRP A 287 -26.89 12.59 -10.95
CA TRP A 287 -26.86 11.94 -9.65
C TRP A 287 -27.61 10.60 -9.74
N LEU A 288 -26.89 9.50 -9.47
CA LEU A 288 -27.46 8.15 -9.50
C LEU A 288 -27.60 7.58 -8.09
N GLU A 289 -28.69 6.88 -7.83
CA GLU A 289 -28.95 6.20 -6.55
C GLU A 289 -28.10 4.93 -6.45
N LYS A 290 -26.90 5.07 -5.88
CA LYS A 290 -25.96 3.97 -5.70
C LYS A 290 -26.47 2.98 -4.66
N VAL A 291 -26.40 1.69 -5.00
CA VAL A 291 -26.72 0.57 -4.10
C VAL A 291 -25.45 -0.09 -3.57
N MET A 292 -24.39 -0.15 -4.37
CA MET A 292 -23.12 -0.74 -3.97
C MET A 292 -21.96 -0.08 -4.69
N GLU A 293 -20.94 0.35 -3.94
CA GLU A 293 -19.71 0.91 -4.49
C GLU A 293 -18.56 -0.10 -4.42
N PHE A 294 -17.75 -0.13 -5.47
CA PHE A 294 -16.55 -0.97 -5.53
C PHE A 294 -15.53 -0.37 -6.48
N SER A 295 -14.28 -0.76 -6.32
CA SER A 295 -13.22 -0.39 -7.24
C SER A 295 -12.66 -1.60 -7.96
N LEU A 296 -12.48 -1.49 -9.27
CA LEU A 296 -11.73 -2.43 -10.08
C LEU A 296 -10.24 -2.13 -9.92
N LEU A 297 -9.46 -3.12 -9.50
CA LEU A 297 -8.05 -2.97 -9.22
C LEU A 297 -7.21 -3.45 -10.41
N TYR A 298 -6.28 -2.62 -10.87
CA TYR A 298 -5.35 -2.92 -11.95
C TYR A 298 -3.89 -2.71 -11.54
N GLN A 299 -3.01 -3.41 -12.25
CA GLN A 299 -1.59 -3.13 -12.30
C GLN A 299 -1.21 -2.86 -13.75
N ILE A 300 -0.64 -1.69 -14.02
CA ILE A 300 0.05 -1.40 -15.27
C ILE A 300 1.52 -1.75 -15.04
N GLY A 301 2.01 -2.72 -15.80
CA GLY A 301 3.40 -3.14 -15.84
C GLY A 301 3.91 -3.11 -17.28
N ARG A 302 5.20 -3.41 -17.45
CA ARG A 302 5.79 -3.52 -18.78
C ARG A 302 5.23 -4.75 -19.53
N PRO A 303 5.28 -4.80 -20.87
CA PRO A 303 4.80 -5.96 -21.63
C PRO A 303 5.40 -7.29 -21.14
N GLU A 304 6.70 -7.31 -20.85
CA GLU A 304 7.42 -8.47 -20.30
C GLU A 304 7.00 -8.86 -18.87
N GLU A 305 6.36 -7.94 -18.14
CA GLU A 305 5.81 -8.16 -16.79
C GLU A 305 4.30 -8.50 -16.82
N GLY A 306 3.76 -8.79 -18.01
CA GLY A 306 2.35 -9.11 -18.23
C GLY A 306 1.46 -7.90 -18.52
N GLY A 307 2.04 -6.71 -18.78
CA GLY A 307 1.32 -5.52 -19.21
C GLY A 307 0.25 -5.05 -18.21
N ILE A 308 -0.95 -4.76 -18.71
CA ILE A 308 -2.10 -4.37 -17.90
C ILE A 308 -2.82 -5.60 -17.36
N ARG A 309 -2.87 -5.74 -16.03
CA ARG A 309 -3.49 -6.87 -15.33
C ARG A 309 -4.64 -6.41 -14.43
N CYS A 310 -5.81 -6.99 -14.63
CA CYS A 310 -6.93 -6.89 -13.68
C CYS A 310 -6.68 -7.80 -12.48
N LEU A 311 -6.60 -7.22 -11.29
CA LEU A 311 -6.30 -7.94 -10.05
C LEU A 311 -7.55 -8.41 -9.30
N GLY A 312 -8.69 -7.79 -9.56
CA GLY A 312 -9.96 -8.11 -8.91
C GLY A 312 -10.72 -6.84 -8.53
N ILE A 313 -11.58 -6.97 -7.51
CA ILE A 313 -12.38 -5.87 -7.00
C ILE A 313 -12.15 -5.66 -5.51
N SER A 314 -12.38 -4.44 -5.06
CA SER A 314 -12.48 -4.08 -3.65
C SER A 314 -13.82 -3.39 -3.41
N ARG A 315 -14.64 -3.91 -2.49
CA ARG A 315 -15.87 -3.21 -2.08
C ARG A 315 -15.47 -1.96 -1.29
N GLN A 316 -16.24 -0.89 -1.46
CA GLN A 316 -16.01 0.39 -0.80
C GLN A 316 -17.23 0.75 0.04
N GLU A 317 -16.98 1.23 1.26
CA GLU A 317 -17.97 1.94 2.05
C GLU A 317 -17.55 3.40 2.13
N VAL A 318 -18.48 4.28 1.80
CA VAL A 318 -18.28 5.73 1.83
C VAL A 318 -19.38 6.40 2.63
N SER A 319 -19.06 7.53 3.26
CA SER A 319 -20.05 8.35 3.94
C SER A 319 -20.99 9.02 2.93
N LYS A 320 -22.07 9.64 3.44
CA LYS A 320 -23.00 10.44 2.62
C LYS A 320 -22.30 11.58 1.88
N ASP A 321 -21.19 12.08 2.43
CA ASP A 321 -20.36 13.15 1.84
C ASP A 321 -19.26 12.61 0.91
N GLY A 322 -19.25 11.31 0.63
CA GLY A 322 -18.28 10.68 -0.26
C GLY A 322 -16.89 10.44 0.37
N GLN A 323 -16.78 10.50 1.70
CA GLN A 323 -15.52 10.19 2.38
C GLN A 323 -15.37 8.68 2.53
N TRP A 324 -14.15 8.17 2.35
CA TRP A 324 -13.85 6.75 2.54
C TRP A 324 -14.03 6.32 4.00
N LEU A 325 -14.73 5.21 4.23
CA LEU A 325 -14.93 4.57 5.53
C LEU A 325 -14.19 3.23 5.61
N SER A 326 -14.36 2.37 4.61
CA SER A 326 -13.70 1.07 4.58
C SER A 326 -13.49 0.55 3.14
N SER A 327 -12.49 -0.31 2.98
CA SER A 327 -12.27 -1.09 1.76
C SER A 327 -12.18 -2.57 2.10
N THR A 328 -13.01 -3.39 1.47
CA THR A 328 -12.99 -4.85 1.68
C THR A 328 -12.52 -5.56 0.43
N SER A 329 -11.43 -6.34 0.56
CA SER A 329 -10.97 -7.25 -0.48
C SER A 329 -11.35 -8.68 -0.14
N SER A 330 -11.82 -9.43 -1.14
CA SER A 330 -12.21 -10.84 -0.99
C SER A 330 -11.40 -11.72 -1.95
N PRO A 331 -11.18 -13.02 -1.63
CA PRO A 331 -10.48 -13.95 -2.52
C PRO A 331 -11.17 -14.12 -3.87
N LYS A 332 -12.50 -14.09 -3.89
CA LYS A 332 -13.32 -14.08 -5.11
C LYS A 332 -14.17 -12.81 -5.15
N PRO A 333 -14.37 -12.18 -6.32
CA PRO A 333 -15.07 -10.90 -6.45
C PRO A 333 -16.47 -10.88 -5.81
N ALA A 334 -17.28 -11.90 -6.04
CA ALA A 334 -18.69 -11.91 -5.63
C ALA A 334 -18.95 -12.40 -4.19
N VAL A 335 -17.90 -12.69 -3.40
CA VAL A 335 -18.06 -13.28 -2.07
C VAL A 335 -18.71 -12.30 -1.08
N GLY A 336 -19.70 -12.79 -0.35
CA GLY A 336 -20.42 -12.03 0.69
C GLY A 336 -21.32 -10.93 0.13
N MET A 337 -21.75 -11.03 -1.13
CA MET A 337 -22.68 -10.10 -1.77
C MET A 337 -24.08 -10.72 -1.89
N PRO A 338 -25.16 -9.90 -1.93
CA PRO A 338 -26.49 -10.36 -2.32
C PRO A 338 -26.47 -11.05 -3.69
N VAL A 339 -27.36 -12.02 -3.91
CA VAL A 339 -27.36 -12.88 -5.11
C VAL A 339 -27.40 -12.07 -6.40
N GLU A 340 -28.30 -11.09 -6.50
CA GLU A 340 -28.43 -10.23 -7.70
C GLU A 340 -27.15 -9.44 -7.98
N HIS A 341 -26.51 -8.91 -6.94
CA HIS A 341 -25.24 -8.18 -7.07
C HIS A 341 -24.12 -9.12 -7.51
N ALA A 342 -24.04 -10.31 -6.90
CA ALA A 342 -23.06 -11.34 -7.23
C ALA A 342 -23.19 -11.81 -8.68
N GLN A 343 -24.40 -11.90 -9.21
CA GLN A 343 -24.69 -12.24 -10.61
C GLN A 343 -24.16 -11.15 -11.56
N ILE A 344 -24.46 -9.88 -11.30
CA ILE A 344 -23.94 -8.75 -12.12
C ILE A 344 -22.41 -8.73 -12.07
N ILE A 345 -21.81 -8.86 -10.87
CA ILE A 345 -20.35 -8.89 -10.72
C ILE A 345 -19.72 -10.03 -11.53
N SER A 346 -20.26 -11.24 -11.41
CA SER A 346 -19.69 -12.43 -12.05
C SER A 346 -19.90 -12.46 -13.57
N ASN A 347 -21.09 -12.07 -14.03
CA ASN A 347 -21.51 -12.27 -15.42
C ASN A 347 -21.24 -11.05 -16.31
N GLN A 348 -21.20 -9.84 -15.73
CA GLN A 348 -21.03 -8.60 -16.49
C GLN A 348 -19.73 -7.88 -16.13
N VAL A 349 -19.54 -7.54 -14.85
CA VAL A 349 -18.42 -6.67 -14.41
C VAL A 349 -17.07 -7.34 -14.63
N MET A 350 -16.87 -8.55 -14.11
CA MET A 350 -15.56 -9.21 -14.19
C MET A 350 -15.14 -9.57 -15.62
N PRO A 351 -16.02 -10.10 -16.49
CA PRO A 351 -15.69 -10.31 -17.90
C PRO A 351 -15.33 -9.01 -18.63
N CYS A 352 -16.10 -7.94 -18.41
CA CYS A 352 -15.84 -6.64 -19.01
C CYS A 352 -14.51 -6.03 -18.50
N ALA A 353 -14.26 -6.07 -17.20
CA ALA A 353 -13.03 -5.61 -16.55
C ALA A 353 -11.78 -6.27 -17.15
N LYS A 354 -11.81 -7.60 -17.29
CA LYS A 354 -10.67 -8.38 -17.83
C LYS A 354 -10.45 -8.21 -19.33
N LYS A 355 -11.47 -7.80 -20.09
CA LYS A 355 -11.42 -7.74 -21.56
C LYS A 355 -11.57 -6.31 -22.11
N LYS A 356 -12.79 -5.75 -22.04
CA LYS A 356 -13.14 -4.45 -22.64
C LYS A 356 -12.35 -3.33 -21.97
N ILE A 357 -12.37 -3.27 -20.63
CA ILE A 357 -11.65 -2.24 -19.87
C ILE A 357 -10.14 -2.41 -20.02
N CYS A 358 -9.59 -3.62 -19.91
CA CYS A 358 -8.17 -3.85 -20.18
C CYS A 358 -7.74 -3.37 -21.58
N ARG A 359 -8.57 -3.55 -22.62
CA ARG A 359 -8.28 -3.06 -23.98
C ARG A 359 -8.32 -1.53 -24.03
N ALA A 360 -9.37 -0.92 -23.47
CA ALA A 360 -9.50 0.53 -23.45
C ALA A 360 -8.37 1.20 -22.66
N LEU A 361 -7.93 0.61 -21.54
CA LEU A 361 -6.76 1.09 -20.81
C LEU A 361 -5.47 1.01 -21.64
N LYS A 362 -5.31 0.02 -22.52
CA LYS A 362 -4.13 -0.02 -23.42
C LYS A 362 -4.14 1.16 -24.38
N THR A 363 -5.29 1.47 -24.96
CA THR A 363 -5.46 2.64 -25.84
C THR A 363 -5.26 3.95 -25.07
N LEU A 364 -5.84 4.06 -23.87
CA LEU A 364 -5.75 5.27 -23.06
C LEU A 364 -4.33 5.57 -22.56
N PHE A 365 -3.54 4.53 -22.29
CA PHE A 365 -2.15 4.67 -21.84
C PHE A 365 -1.13 4.55 -22.99
N GLU A 366 -1.57 4.50 -24.25
CA GLU A 366 -0.66 4.47 -25.39
C GLU A 366 0.16 5.77 -25.45
N GLY A 367 1.49 5.65 -25.48
CA GLY A 367 2.40 6.80 -25.42
C GLY A 367 2.69 7.33 -24.01
N HIS A 368 2.03 6.83 -22.97
CA HIS A 368 2.38 7.15 -21.57
C HIS A 368 3.42 6.16 -21.02
N ASP A 369 4.31 6.66 -20.16
CA ASP A 369 5.35 5.86 -19.48
C ASP A 369 4.92 5.39 -18.08
N TYR A 370 3.63 5.51 -17.75
CA TYR A 370 3.11 5.19 -16.44
C TYR A 370 3.18 3.68 -16.15
N LEU A 371 3.88 3.32 -15.07
CA LEU A 371 3.93 1.97 -14.52
C LEU A 371 3.51 2.00 -13.05
N GLY A 372 2.41 1.34 -12.71
CA GLY A 372 1.88 1.45 -11.36
C GLY A 372 0.49 0.87 -11.15
N PRO A 373 0.00 0.96 -9.91
CA PRO A 373 -1.39 0.62 -9.59
C PRO A 373 -2.35 1.61 -10.23
N LEU A 374 -3.45 1.09 -10.77
CA LEU A 374 -4.57 1.90 -11.25
C LEU A 374 -5.86 1.36 -10.64
N CYS A 375 -6.76 2.25 -10.25
CA CYS A 375 -8.01 1.91 -9.58
C CYS A 375 -9.16 2.61 -10.30
N ILE A 376 -10.17 1.86 -10.74
CA ILE A 376 -11.37 2.42 -11.37
C ILE A 376 -12.51 2.27 -10.39
N ASP A 377 -13.03 3.38 -9.90
CA ASP A 377 -14.22 3.38 -9.04
C ASP A 377 -15.46 3.18 -9.90
N SER A 378 -16.33 2.30 -9.43
CA SER A 378 -17.51 1.80 -10.13
C SER A 378 -18.60 1.49 -9.11
N PHE A 379 -19.85 1.42 -9.56
CA PHE A 379 -20.95 1.12 -8.65
C PHE A 379 -22.11 0.45 -9.37
N LEU A 380 -22.96 -0.19 -8.58
CA LEU A 380 -24.31 -0.57 -9.00
C LEU A 380 -25.29 0.50 -8.51
N HIS A 381 -26.28 0.83 -9.33
CA HIS A 381 -27.32 1.80 -9.00
C HIS A 381 -28.70 1.31 -9.44
N LEU A 382 -29.75 1.87 -8.85
CA LEU A 382 -31.11 1.62 -9.33
C LEU A 382 -31.45 2.58 -10.48
N SER A 383 -32.18 2.06 -11.46
CA SER A 383 -32.75 2.83 -12.57
C SER A 383 -34.03 2.14 -13.00
N GLU A 384 -35.17 2.83 -12.86
CA GLU A 384 -36.50 2.31 -13.23
C GLU A 384 -36.84 0.96 -12.53
N GLY A 385 -36.35 0.79 -11.30
CA GLY A 385 -36.55 -0.44 -10.51
C GLY A 385 -35.57 -1.57 -10.82
N GLU A 386 -34.67 -1.40 -11.80
CA GLU A 386 -33.65 -2.39 -12.15
C GLU A 386 -32.26 -2.00 -11.65
N LEU A 387 -31.49 -3.01 -11.22
CA LEU A 387 -30.10 -2.83 -10.80
C LEU A 387 -29.20 -2.76 -12.04
N LYS A 388 -28.58 -1.59 -12.27
CA LYS A 388 -27.68 -1.32 -13.39
C LYS A 388 -26.25 -1.09 -12.93
N TRP A 389 -25.30 -1.39 -13.81
CA TRP A 389 -23.87 -1.21 -13.55
C TRP A 389 -23.36 0.07 -14.21
N HIS A 390 -22.75 0.95 -13.42
CA HIS A 390 -21.99 2.11 -13.90
C HIS A 390 -20.48 1.79 -13.92
N PRO A 391 -19.86 1.58 -15.10
CA PRO A 391 -18.54 0.97 -15.19
C PRO A 391 -17.38 1.86 -14.75
N VAL A 392 -17.46 3.17 -14.97
CA VAL A 392 -16.37 4.12 -14.67
C VAL A 392 -16.96 5.39 -14.05
N SER A 393 -16.94 5.46 -12.72
CA SER A 393 -17.23 6.69 -11.96
C SER A 393 -16.02 7.60 -11.91
N GLU A 394 -14.84 7.03 -11.64
CA GLU A 394 -13.57 7.76 -11.52
C GLU A 394 -12.40 6.82 -11.81
N VAL A 395 -11.33 7.34 -12.39
CA VAL A 395 -10.07 6.61 -12.61
C VAL A 395 -9.00 7.26 -11.75
N ASN A 396 -8.41 6.47 -10.87
CA ASN A 396 -7.33 6.87 -9.97
C ASN A 396 -6.03 6.20 -10.44
N VAL A 397 -5.16 6.96 -11.11
CA VAL A 397 -3.87 6.49 -11.65
C VAL A 397 -2.80 6.49 -10.55
N ARG A 398 -3.12 5.79 -9.46
CA ARG A 398 -2.34 5.76 -8.22
C ARG A 398 -2.76 4.59 -7.33
N TRP A 399 -2.07 4.45 -6.20
CA TRP A 399 -2.52 3.57 -5.11
C TRP A 399 -3.89 4.02 -4.58
N SER A 400 -4.63 3.08 -4.00
CA SER A 400 -5.92 3.31 -3.37
C SER A 400 -6.05 2.47 -2.11
N MET A 401 -6.95 2.84 -1.20
CA MET A 401 -7.21 2.06 0.02
C MET A 401 -7.67 0.64 -0.30
N GLY A 402 -8.46 0.46 -1.37
CA GLY A 402 -8.81 -0.87 -1.88
C GLY A 402 -7.61 -1.67 -2.37
N ARG A 403 -6.62 -1.03 -2.97
CA ARG A 403 -5.38 -1.70 -3.35
C ARG A 403 -4.54 -2.10 -2.12
N LEU A 404 -4.53 -1.29 -1.06
CA LEU A 404 -3.88 -1.65 0.20
C LEU A 404 -4.56 -2.87 0.84
N ALA A 405 -5.89 -2.81 0.99
CA ALA A 405 -6.68 -3.93 1.51
C ALA A 405 -6.40 -5.24 0.73
N HIS A 406 -6.31 -5.16 -0.60
CA HIS A 406 -5.97 -6.31 -1.43
C HIS A 406 -4.58 -6.89 -1.15
N GLN A 407 -3.55 -6.04 -1.00
CA GLN A 407 -2.19 -6.51 -0.71
C GLN A 407 -2.09 -7.12 0.70
N LEU A 408 -2.70 -6.46 1.68
CA LEU A 408 -2.73 -6.94 3.07
C LEU A 408 -3.46 -8.28 3.16
N ARG A 409 -4.60 -8.43 2.47
CA ARG A 409 -5.34 -9.70 2.39
C ARG A 409 -4.46 -10.82 1.84
N LYS A 410 -3.74 -10.57 0.74
CA LYS A 410 -2.84 -11.59 0.16
C LYS A 410 -1.75 -12.06 1.12
N ARG A 411 -1.32 -11.22 2.07
CA ARG A 411 -0.31 -11.57 3.07
C ARG A 411 -0.89 -12.30 4.27
N LEU A 412 -2.02 -11.83 4.78
CA LEU A 412 -2.53 -12.24 6.09
C LEU A 412 -3.68 -13.24 6.02
N ALA A 413 -4.49 -13.14 4.97
CA ALA A 413 -5.73 -13.88 4.80
C ALA A 413 -5.99 -14.19 3.32
N PRO A 414 -5.09 -14.94 2.64
CA PRO A 414 -5.20 -15.18 1.20
C PRO A 414 -6.50 -15.89 0.79
N ASP A 415 -7.13 -16.62 1.71
CA ASP A 415 -8.36 -17.37 1.49
C ASP A 415 -9.59 -16.79 2.19
N ASN A 416 -9.45 -15.68 2.92
CA ASN A 416 -10.56 -15.01 3.60
C ASN A 416 -10.68 -13.54 3.15
N PRO A 417 -11.86 -12.92 3.32
CA PRO A 417 -11.99 -11.47 3.21
C PRO A 417 -11.08 -10.74 4.21
N LEU A 418 -10.73 -9.51 3.86
CA LEU A 418 -10.08 -8.57 4.78
C LEU A 418 -10.61 -7.18 4.48
N THR A 419 -11.02 -6.47 5.54
CA THR A 419 -11.48 -5.09 5.50
C THR A 419 -10.43 -4.18 6.13
N LEU A 420 -9.96 -3.20 5.36
CA LEU A 420 -9.17 -2.08 5.84
C LEU A 420 -10.13 -0.94 6.20
N THR A 421 -10.01 -0.39 7.40
CA THR A 421 -10.77 0.78 7.85
C THR A 421 -9.91 1.61 8.80
N THR A 422 -10.50 2.60 9.48
CA THR A 422 -9.83 3.39 10.51
C THR A 422 -10.70 3.52 11.75
N CYS A 423 -10.07 3.64 12.91
CA CYS A 423 -10.73 4.01 14.17
C CYS A 423 -10.01 5.18 14.84
N PRO A 424 -10.61 5.86 15.82
CA PRO A 424 -9.89 6.71 16.76
C PRO A 424 -8.75 5.96 17.48
N PRO A 425 -7.67 6.63 17.92
CA PRO A 425 -6.56 5.98 18.62
C PRO A 425 -6.94 5.26 19.91
N ASP A 426 -7.87 5.82 20.69
CA ASP A 426 -8.38 5.27 21.95
C ASP A 426 -9.18 3.98 21.76
N GLU A 427 -9.84 3.81 20.61
CA GLU A 427 -10.57 2.58 20.28
C GLU A 427 -9.66 1.45 19.72
N ALA A 428 -8.42 1.76 19.35
CA ALA A 428 -7.56 0.81 18.63
C ALA A 428 -7.10 -0.38 19.49
N SER A 429 -7.10 -0.24 20.81
CA SER A 429 -6.73 -1.27 21.79
C SER A 429 -7.84 -2.28 22.09
N GLU A 430 -9.10 -1.96 21.76
CA GLU A 430 -10.30 -2.75 22.12
C GLU A 430 -10.89 -3.55 20.94
N LEU A 431 -10.10 -3.78 19.89
CA LEU A 431 -10.58 -4.46 18.68
C LEU A 431 -10.81 -5.95 18.92
N ASN A 432 -12.09 -6.38 18.86
CA ASN A 432 -12.47 -7.80 19.02
C ASN A 432 -12.11 -8.68 17.82
N HIS A 433 -12.13 -8.14 16.59
CA HIS A 433 -11.93 -8.89 15.35
C HIS A 433 -11.00 -8.15 14.38
N GLY A 434 -9.74 -8.00 14.78
CA GLY A 434 -8.78 -7.22 14.01
C GLY A 434 -7.55 -6.84 14.80
N PHE A 435 -6.74 -5.96 14.22
CA PHE A 435 -5.65 -5.30 14.92
C PHE A 435 -5.23 -4.01 14.21
N PRO A 436 -4.61 -3.06 14.92
CA PRO A 436 -4.12 -1.83 14.32
C PRO A 436 -2.88 -2.06 13.45
N LEU A 437 -2.86 -1.43 12.28
CA LEU A 437 -1.69 -1.31 11.42
C LEU A 437 -0.84 -0.09 11.82
N GLY A 438 -1.50 1.02 12.16
CA GLY A 438 -0.84 2.22 12.69
C GLY A 438 -0.47 2.06 14.16
N ASP A 439 0.50 2.85 14.63
CA ASP A 439 0.91 2.88 16.04
C ASP A 439 -0.06 3.74 16.84
N PRO A 440 -0.92 3.15 17.72
CA PRO A 440 -1.92 3.92 18.46
C PRO A 440 -1.32 4.97 19.40
N ASP A 441 -0.12 4.72 19.94
CA ASP A 441 0.54 5.62 20.89
C ASP A 441 1.12 6.87 20.20
N GLN A 442 1.34 6.80 18.89
CA GLN A 442 1.82 7.92 18.08
C GLN A 442 0.71 8.62 17.28
N ALA A 443 -0.42 7.95 17.06
CA ALA A 443 -1.48 8.43 16.17
C ALA A 443 -2.19 9.66 16.75
N THR A 444 -2.50 10.62 15.87
CA THR A 444 -3.08 11.92 16.30
C THR A 444 -4.51 12.11 15.83
N THR A 445 -4.95 11.38 14.80
CA THR A 445 -6.28 11.53 14.22
C THR A 445 -7.02 10.21 14.06
N ARG A 446 -6.39 9.21 13.47
CA ARG A 446 -6.99 7.92 13.10
C ARG A 446 -5.91 6.85 13.15
N VAL A 447 -6.29 5.62 13.47
CA VAL A 447 -5.41 4.45 13.33
C VAL A 447 -5.97 3.59 12.20
N PRO A 448 -5.21 3.27 11.13
CA PRO A 448 -5.63 2.27 10.18
C PRO A 448 -5.67 0.89 10.84
N VAL A 449 -6.75 0.16 10.65
CA VAL A 449 -6.99 -1.16 11.25
C VAL A 449 -7.48 -2.14 10.20
N ILE A 450 -7.19 -3.42 10.41
CA ILE A 450 -7.78 -4.49 9.59
C ILE A 450 -8.78 -5.31 10.39
N ARG A 451 -9.79 -5.83 9.70
CA ARG A 451 -10.79 -6.78 10.20
C ARG A 451 -10.89 -7.96 9.24
N PHE A 452 -11.23 -9.14 9.76
CA PHE A 452 -11.31 -10.39 8.99
C PHE A 452 -12.75 -10.85 8.81
#